data_AF-A0A962IPM4-F1
#
_entry.id   AF-A0A962IPM4-F1
#
_cell.length_a   1.000
_cell.length_b   1.000
_cell.length_c   1.000
_cell.angle_alpha   90.00
_cell.angle_beta   90.00
_cell.angle_gamma   90.00
#
_symmetry.space_group_name_H-M   'P 1'
#
loop_
_entity.id
_entity.type
_entity.pdbx_description
1 polymer ?
#
loop_
_entity_poly.entity_id
_entity_poly.type
_entity_poly.pdbx_seq_one_letter_code
_entity_poly.pdbx_strand_id
1 'polypeptide(L)' 'MSQHYEACPGVVWRALDDGLVLLDSARGLYFELNASGRQMFEALCAGQPRSALLAGLAERFDVDPTT' A
#
# COMPACT_ATOMS: atom_id res chain seq x y z
N MET A 1 7.56 18.17 5.22
CA MET A 1 8.37 17.00 5.63
C MET A 1 7.87 15.81 4.84
N SER A 2 8.71 15.18 4.02
CA SER A 2 8.32 13.99 3.26
C SER A 2 8.51 12.76 4.14
N GLN A 3 7.42 12.11 4.52
CA GLN A 3 7.47 10.86 5.27
C GLN A 3 7.61 9.71 4.26
N HIS A 4 8.69 8.95 4.37
CA HIS A 4 8.95 7.78 3.52
C HIS A 4 8.44 6.54 4.26
N TYR A 5 7.69 5.69 3.57
CA TYR A 5 7.14 4.47 4.15
C TYR A 5 7.85 3.27 3.55
N GLU A 6 8.32 2.38 4.41
CA GLU A 6 8.93 1.11 4.01
C GLU A 6 8.17 -0.03 4.67
N ALA A 7 8.14 -1.18 3.99
CA ALA A 7 7.64 -2.39 4.62
C ALA A 7 8.52 -2.74 5.83
N CYS A 8 7.91 -3.29 6.88
CA CYS A 8 8.66 -3.74 8.05
C CYS A 8 9.76 -4.74 7.63
N PRO A 9 10.96 -4.68 8.24
CA PRO A 9 12.00 -5.66 7.99
C PRO A 9 11.49 -7.09 8.19
N GLY A 10 11.71 -7.96 7.19
CA GLY A 10 11.26 -9.34 7.21
C GLY A 10 9.84 -9.58 6.68
N VAL A 11 9.10 -8.53 6.33
CA VAL A 11 7.87 -8.66 5.55
C VAL A 11 8.22 -8.77 4.07
N VAL A 12 7.79 -9.86 3.44
CA VAL A 12 7.86 -10.04 1.99
C VAL A 12 6.47 -9.86 1.40
N TRP A 13 6.39 -9.33 0.18
CA TRP A 13 5.11 -9.17 -0.52
C TRP A 13 5.16 -9.69 -1.95
N ARG A 14 4.01 -10.16 -2.42
CA ARG A 14 3.79 -10.62 -3.79
C ARG A 14 2.41 -10.18 -4.26
N ALA A 15 2.35 -9.72 -5.51
CA ALA A 15 1.08 -9.55 -6.20
C ALA A 15 0.48 -10.93 -6.47
N LEU A 16 -0.82 -11.06 -6.21
CA LEU A 16 -1.62 -12.24 -6.51
C LEU A 16 -2.93 -11.73 -7.12
N ASP A 17 -3.21 -12.09 -8.37
CA ASP A 17 -4.35 -11.58 -9.13
C ASP A 17 -4.45 -10.04 -9.10
N ASP A 18 -5.57 -9.49 -8.64
CA ASP A 18 -5.81 -8.05 -8.48
C ASP A 18 -5.34 -7.50 -7.12
N GLY A 19 -4.91 -8.38 -6.20
CA GLY A 19 -4.49 -8.04 -4.84
C GLY A 19 -2.99 -8.16 -4.57
N LEU A 20 -2.64 -8.05 -3.29
CA LEU A 20 -1.29 -8.20 -2.77
C LEU A 20 -1.32 -9.03 -1.48
N VAL A 21 -0.46 -10.04 -1.39
CA VAL A 21 -0.23 -10.78 -0.15
C VAL A 21 1.05 -10.29 0.51
N LEU A 22 0.95 -9.94 1.78
CA LEU A 22 2.06 -9.63 2.70
C LEU A 22 2.28 -10.82 3.62
N LEU A 23 3.52 -11.27 3.76
CA LEU A 23 3.89 -12.36 4.65
C LEU A 23 4.95 -11.88 5.64
N ASP A 24 4.62 -11.94 6.93
CA ASP A 24 5.55 -11.82 8.04
C ASP A 24 5.89 -13.24 8.53
N SER A 25 6.99 -13.80 8.03
CA SER A 25 7.42 -15.16 8.38
C SER A 25 7.92 -15.27 9.82
N ALA A 26 8.36 -14.17 10.44
CA ALA A 26 8.86 -14.19 11.81
C ALA A 26 7.71 -14.37 12.81
N ARG A 27 6.54 -13.79 12.50
CA ARG A 27 5.33 -13.89 13.34
C ARG A 27 4.35 -14.93 12.85
N GLY A 28 4.55 -15.50 11.66
CA GLY A 28 3.63 -16.45 11.04
C GLY A 28 2.30 -15.81 10.63
N LEU A 29 2.34 -14.52 10.28
CA LEU A 29 1.15 -13.74 9.90
C LEU A 29 1.18 -13.46 8.41
N TYR A 30 0.00 -13.47 7.79
CA TYR A 30 -0.18 -12.95 6.45
C TYR A 30 -1.38 -12.02 6.39
N PHE A 31 -1.32 -11.09 5.45
CA PHE A 31 -2.38 -10.14 5.16
C PHE A 31 -2.61 -10.13 3.66
N GLU A 32 -3.88 -10.04 3.27
CA GLU A 32 -4.26 -9.80 1.90
C GLU A 32 -4.74 -8.35 1.77
N LEU A 33 -4.26 -7.68 0.73
CA LEU A 33 -4.77 -6.39 0.30
C LEU A 33 -5.55 -6.59 -0.98
N ASN A 34 -6.73 -5.99 -1.03
CA ASN A 34 -7.49 -5.84 -2.27
C ASN A 34 -6.77 -4.88 -3.24
N ALA A 35 -7.34 -4.69 -4.43
CA ALA A 35 -6.75 -3.84 -5.49
C ALA A 35 -6.43 -2.40 -5.04
N SER A 36 -7.27 -1.78 -4.21
CA SER A 36 -7.02 -0.43 -3.67
C SER A 36 -5.89 -0.44 -2.64
N GLY A 37 -5.89 -1.41 -1.73
CA GLY A 37 -4.84 -1.59 -0.74
C GLY A 37 -3.47 -1.85 -1.37
N ARG A 38 -3.42 -2.67 -2.43
CA ARG A 38 -2.20 -2.92 -3.22
C ARG A 38 -1.61 -1.62 -3.77
N GLN A 39 -2.42 -0.81 -4.46
CA GLN A 39 -1.92 0.44 -5.04
C GLN A 39 -1.41 1.41 -3.98
N MET A 40 -2.14 1.52 -2.88
CA MET A 40 -1.71 2.33 -1.75
C MET A 40 -0.36 1.85 -1.22
N PHE A 41 -0.19 0.53 -1.03
CA PHE A 41 1.06 -0.06 -0.57
C PHE A 41 2.22 0.19 -1.55
N GLU A 42 2.03 -0.06 -2.85
CA GLU A 42 3.06 0.16 -3.87
C GLU A 42 3.51 1.62 -3.93
N ALA A 43 2.57 2.56 -3.88
CA ALA A 43 2.87 4.00 -3.88
C ALA A 43 3.59 4.47 -2.60
N LEU A 44 3.22 3.92 -1.44
CA LEU A 44 3.93 4.15 -0.18
C LEU A 44 5.38 3.66 -0.25
N CYS A 45 5.61 2.43 -0.73
CA CYS A 45 6.94 1.87 -0.91
C CYS A 45 7.78 2.56 -1.99
N ALA A 46 7.13 3.17 -2.99
CA ALA A 46 7.80 4.02 -3.98
C ALA A 46 8.20 5.40 -3.41
N GLY A 47 7.89 5.68 -2.15
CA GLY A 47 8.23 6.94 -1.49
C GLY A 47 7.39 8.12 -1.93
N GLN A 48 6.20 7.88 -2.48
CA GLN A 48 5.33 8.97 -2.89
C GLN A 48 4.93 9.84 -1.69
N PRO A 49 4.94 11.18 -1.83
CA PRO A 49 4.40 12.06 -0.80
C PRO A 49 2.93 11.72 -0.51
N ARG A 50 2.54 11.72 0.77
CA ARG A 50 1.17 11.41 1.20
C ARG A 50 0.10 12.19 0.44
N SER A 51 0.33 13.47 0.15
CA SER A 51 -0.62 14.30 -0.62
C SER A 51 -0.79 13.83 -2.05
N ALA A 52 0.29 13.41 -2.71
CA ALA A 52 0.26 12.88 -4.07
C ALA A 52 -0.43 11.51 -4.12
N LEU A 53 -0.15 10.65 -3.13
CA LEU A 53 -0.82 9.37 -2.95
C LEU A 53 -2.34 9.55 -2.81
N LEU A 54 -2.78 10.43 -1.90
CA LEU A 54 -4.21 10.66 -1.65
C LEU A 54 -4.91 11.23 -2.89
N ALA A 55 -4.28 12.18 -3.59
CA ALA A 55 -4.82 12.71 -4.84
C ALA A 55 -4.98 11.62 -5.92
N GLY A 56 -3.96 10.77 -6.10
CA GLY A 56 -4.01 9.68 -7.07
C GLY A 56 -5.05 8.60 -6.74
N LEU A 57 -5.22 8.28 -5.45
CA LEU A 57 -6.27 7.36 -5.00
C LEU A 57 -7.66 7.96 -5.20
N ALA A 58 -7.85 9.23 -4.85
CA ALA A 58 -9.13 9.94 -5.02
C ALA A 58 -9.55 10.00 -6.49
N GLU A 59 -8.64 10.38 -7.38
CA GLU A 59 -8.90 10.42 -8.84
C GLU A 59 -9.23 9.03 -9.39
N ARG A 60 -8.50 8.00 -8.98
CA ARG A 60 -8.63 6.65 -9.54
C ARG A 60 -9.87 5.91 -9.06
N PHE A 61 -10.26 6.11 -7.80
CA PHE A 61 -11.40 5.44 -7.19
C PHE A 61 -12.66 6.29 -7.15
N ASP A 62 -12.61 7.53 -7.65
CA ASP A 62 -13.71 8.51 -7.62
C ASP A 62 -14.27 8.71 -6.20
N VAL A 63 -13.36 8.93 -5.25
CA VAL A 63 -13.70 9.12 -3.82
C VAL A 63 -13.32 10.51 -3.34
N ASP A 64 -14.08 11.01 -2.36
CA ASP A 64 -13.77 12.27 -1.69
C ASP A 64 -12.51 12.07 -0.80
N PRO A 65 -11.43 12.85 -1.00
CA PRO A 65 -10.21 12.74 -0.21
C PRO A 65 -10.36 13.18 1.26
N THR A 66 -11.52 13.70 1.66
CA THR A 66 -11.78 14.28 2.99
C THR A 66 -12.67 13.42 3.89
N THR A 67 -13.23 12.31 3.38
CA THR A 67 -14.09 11.39 4.14
C THR A 67 -13.35 10.10 4.46
#